data_AF-A0A3Q3GHG0-F1
#
_entry.id   AF-A0A3Q3GHG0-F1
#
_cell.length_a   1.000
_cell.length_b   1.000
_cell.length_c   1.000
_cell.angle_alpha   90.00
_cell.angle_beta   90.00
_cell.angle_gamma   90.00
#
_symmetry.space_group_name_H-M   'P 1'
#
loop_
_entity.id
_entity.type
_entity.pdbx_description
1 polymer ?
#
loop_
_entity_poly.entity_id
_entity_poly.type
_entity_poly.pdbx_seq_one_letter_code
_entity_poly.pdbx_strand_id
1 'polypeptide(L)'
;MEVKTASKRRVYISLPKKYFAALAEKYELDHGLVIKGLNPYVNEGYIRAYFRDWGTVTACKSTNSTESKTVAYVRFSTEDEADMAEWSGPHYIGGDVEVRRVVSPKVSVTPEG
;
A
#
# COMPACT_ATOMS: atom_id res chain seq x y z
N MET A 1 18.17 -0.41 29.35
CA MET A 1 16.81 -0.93 29.07
C MET A 1 16.51 -0.58 27.63
N GLU A 2 16.51 -1.57 26.75
CA GLU A 2 16.23 -1.37 25.32
C GLU A 2 14.71 -1.22 25.19
N VAL A 3 14.24 0.01 24.93
CA VAL A 3 12.83 0.26 24.63
C VAL A 3 12.55 -0.44 23.31
N LYS A 4 11.98 -1.64 23.36
CA LYS A 4 11.40 -2.30 22.20
C LYS A 4 10.18 -1.47 21.82
N THR A 5 10.39 -0.45 20.99
CA THR A 5 9.30 0.30 20.36
C THR A 5 8.49 -0.72 19.57
N ALA A 6 7.35 -1.14 20.11
CA ALA A 6 6.43 -2.01 19.41
C ALA A 6 6.08 -1.31 18.09
N SER A 7 6.53 -1.89 16.97
CA SER A 7 6.25 -1.37 15.64
C SER A 7 4.72 -1.34 15.49
N LYS A 8 4.11 -0.15 15.63
CA LYS A 8 2.66 0.03 15.48
C LYS A 8 2.29 -0.53 14.12
N ARG A 9 1.51 -1.63 14.10
CA ARG A 9 1.11 -2.29 12.85
C ARG A 9 0.33 -1.29 12.01
N ARG A 10 0.85 -0.98 10.83
CA ARG A 10 0.18 -0.12 9.87
C ARG A 10 -1.12 -0.78 9.42
N VAL A 11 -2.22 -0.04 9.50
CA VAL A 11 -3.54 -0.50 9.06
C VAL A 11 -3.77 -0.07 7.61
N TYR A 12 -4.22 -1.01 6.77
CA TYR A 12 -4.62 -0.77 5.40
C TYR A 12 -6.14 -0.93 5.29
N ILE A 13 -6.82 0.17 4.98
CA ILE A 13 -8.28 0.24 4.97
C ILE A 13 -8.75 0.25 3.52
N SER A 14 -9.47 -0.79 3.10
CA SER A 14 -10.13 -0.83 1.79
C SER A 14 -11.61 -0.51 1.98
N LEU A 15 -12.04 0.63 1.45
CA LEU A 15 -13.43 1.11 1.51
C LEU A 15 -13.77 1.80 0.18
N PRO A 16 -15.06 1.90 -0.20
CA PRO A 16 -15.47 2.71 -1.33
C PRO A 16 -14.99 4.17 -1.20
N LYS A 17 -14.57 4.79 -2.32
CA LYS A 17 -13.99 6.16 -2.33
C LYS A 17 -14.81 7.22 -1.59
N LYS A 18 -16.15 7.12 -1.61
CA LYS A 18 -17.02 8.04 -0.86
C LYS A 18 -16.70 8.13 0.64
N TYR A 19 -16.11 7.08 1.22
CA TYR A 19 -15.68 7.04 2.62
C TYR A 19 -14.23 7.50 2.83
N PHE A 20 -13.42 7.57 1.78
CA PHE A 20 -12.05 8.09 1.89
C PHE A 20 -12.05 9.58 2.22
N ALA A 21 -12.92 10.36 1.58
CA ALA A 21 -13.07 11.79 1.88
C ALA A 21 -13.42 12.02 3.37
N ALA A 22 -14.38 11.25 3.91
CA ALA A 22 -14.76 11.32 5.32
C ALA A 22 -13.63 10.93 6.28
N LEU A 23 -12.72 10.03 5.87
CA LEU A 23 -11.53 9.70 6.64
C LEU A 23 -10.46 10.79 6.52
N ALA A 24 -10.32 11.41 5.34
CA ALA A 24 -9.36 12.48 5.07
C ALA A 24 -9.69 13.77 5.85
N GLU A 25 -10.97 13.99 6.17
CA GLU A 25 -11.40 15.08 7.07
C GLU A 25 -10.85 14.93 8.50
N LYS A 26 -10.57 13.71 8.95
CA LYS A 26 -10.17 13.41 10.34
C LYS A 26 -8.71 12.98 10.46
N TYR A 27 -8.14 12.42 9.40
CA TYR A 27 -6.81 11.84 9.40
C TYR A 27 -6.07 12.23 8.14
N GLU A 28 -4.77 12.50 8.25
CA GLU A 28 -3.92 12.48 7.07
C GLU A 28 -3.80 11.05 6.56
N LEU A 29 -4.18 10.82 5.30
CA LEU A 29 -4.15 9.52 4.69
C LEU A 29 -2.97 9.38 3.74
N ASP A 30 -2.35 8.21 3.74
CA ASP A 30 -1.51 7.76 2.65
C ASP A 30 -2.35 6.95 1.66
N HIS A 31 -2.18 7.27 0.38
CA HIS A 31 -2.91 6.67 -0.72
C HIS A 31 -2.06 5.57 -1.35
N GLY A 32 -2.62 4.39 -1.50
CA GLY A 32 -1.90 3.26 -2.04
C GLY A 32 -2.77 2.10 -2.47
N LEU A 33 -2.08 1.03 -2.84
CA LEU A 33 -2.62 -0.22 -3.33
C LEU A 33 -2.10 -1.38 -2.49
N VAL A 34 -2.97 -2.36 -2.24
CA VAL A 34 -2.59 -3.69 -1.78
C VAL A 34 -2.69 -4.64 -2.96
N ILE A 35 -1.58 -5.30 -3.26
CA ILE A 35 -1.48 -6.31 -4.31
C ILE A 35 -1.43 -7.69 -3.65
N LYS A 36 -2.35 -8.57 -4.03
CA LYS A 36 -2.45 -9.95 -3.55
C LYS A 36 -2.22 -10.90 -4.72
N GLY A 37 -1.75 -12.11 -4.41
CA GLY A 37 -1.49 -13.11 -5.45
C GLY A 37 -0.13 -12.95 -6.12
N LEU A 38 0.78 -12.19 -5.51
CA LEU A 38 2.14 -12.06 -6.03
C LEU A 38 2.87 -13.40 -5.96
N ASN A 39 3.68 -13.63 -6.98
CA ASN A 39 4.63 -14.72 -7.00
C ASN A 39 5.71 -14.47 -5.93
N PRO A 40 6.08 -15.46 -5.09
CA PRO A 40 7.08 -15.29 -4.03
C PRO A 40 8.48 -14.91 -4.54
N TYR A 41 8.77 -15.10 -5.82
CA TYR A 41 10.04 -14.69 -6.43
C TYR A 41 10.06 -13.21 -6.88
N VAL A 42 8.91 -12.53 -6.88
CA VAL A 42 8.82 -11.10 -7.23
C VAL A 42 9.26 -10.26 -6.04
N ASN A 43 10.27 -9.41 -6.27
CA ASN A 43 10.79 -8.49 -5.25
C ASN A 43 10.12 -7.11 -5.30
N GLU A 44 10.30 -6.34 -4.23
CA GLU A 44 9.77 -4.97 -4.10
C GLU A 44 10.29 -4.02 -5.18
N GLY A 45 11.52 -4.22 -5.66
CA GLY A 45 12.11 -3.41 -6.72
C GLY A 45 11.34 -3.54 -8.04
N TYR A 46 10.95 -4.77 -8.40
CA TYR A 46 10.15 -5.05 -9.59
C TYR A 46 8.75 -4.47 -9.47
N ILE A 47 8.08 -4.66 -8.32
CA ILE A 47 6.73 -4.11 -8.06
C ILE A 47 6.77 -2.58 -8.15
N ARG A 48 7.77 -1.96 -7.50
CA ARG A 48 7.97 -0.52 -7.54
C ARG A 48 8.21 -0.02 -8.96
N ALA A 49 9.04 -0.70 -9.74
CA ALA A 49 9.31 -0.32 -11.12
C ALA A 49 8.05 -0.42 -11.99
N TYR A 50 7.26 -1.48 -11.83
CA TYR A 50 6.01 -1.66 -12.55
C TYR A 50 5.01 -0.53 -12.28
N PHE A 51 4.78 -0.20 -11.01
CA PHE A 51 3.78 0.83 -10.65
C PHE A 51 4.22 2.27 -10.96
N ARG A 52 5.46 2.49 -11.40
CA ARG A 52 5.92 3.83 -11.77
C ARG A 52 5.27 4.38 -13.03
N ASP A 53 4.69 3.52 -13.87
CA ASP A 53 4.00 3.94 -15.09
C ASP A 53 2.77 4.82 -14.80
N TRP A 54 2.17 4.66 -13.61
CA TRP A 54 1.00 5.44 -13.18
C TRP A 54 1.34 6.61 -12.24
N GLY A 55 2.56 6.66 -11.71
CA GLY A 55 2.92 7.74 -10.79
C GLY A 55 4.15 7.49 -9.91
N THR A 56 4.34 8.39 -8.95
CA THR A 56 5.50 8.40 -8.06
C THR A 56 5.31 7.46 -6.88
N VAL A 57 5.92 6.28 -6.95
CA VAL A 57 5.92 5.32 -5.83
C VAL A 57 6.86 5.79 -4.71
N THR A 58 6.25 6.24 -3.60
CA THR A 58 6.93 6.77 -2.41
C THR A 58 7.30 5.70 -1.39
N ALA A 59 6.55 4.59 -1.34
CA ALA A 59 6.89 3.42 -0.53
C ALA A 59 6.41 2.14 -1.21
N CYS A 60 7.18 1.06 -1.07
CA CYS A 60 6.77 -0.28 -1.47
C CYS A 60 7.18 -1.24 -0.35
N LYS A 61 6.28 -2.13 0.06
CA LYS A 61 6.55 -3.12 1.11
C LYS A 61 5.86 -4.42 0.77
N SER A 62 6.65 -5.48 0.61
CA SER A 62 6.19 -6.85 0.42
C SER A 62 6.23 -7.61 1.74
N THR A 63 5.26 -8.50 1.92
CA THR A 63 5.28 -9.50 2.98
C THR A 63 5.22 -10.85 2.31
N ASN A 64 6.35 -11.54 2.31
CA ASN A 64 6.43 -12.90 1.81
C ASN A 64 5.89 -13.85 2.88
N SER A 65 5.06 -14.79 2.45
CA SER A 65 4.62 -15.91 3.28
C SER A 65 5.05 -17.19 2.59
N THR A 66 5.64 -18.13 3.34
CA THR A 66 6.06 -19.44 2.83
C THR A 66 4.87 -20.37 2.55
N GLU A 67 3.71 -20.10 3.13
CA GLU A 67 2.51 -20.94 3.03
C GLU A 67 1.39 -20.31 2.19
N SER A 68 1.45 -19.00 1.92
CA SER A 68 0.37 -18.27 1.26
C SER A 68 0.88 -17.29 0.19
N LYS A 69 -0.03 -16.88 -0.71
CA LYS A 69 0.25 -15.91 -1.78
C LYS A 69 0.87 -14.63 -1.18
N THR A 70 2.00 -14.20 -1.73
CA THR A 70 2.67 -12.96 -1.31
C THR A 70 1.73 -11.76 -1.48
N VAL A 71 1.80 -10.85 -0.51
CA VAL A 71 1.06 -9.59 -0.52
C VAL A 71 2.05 -8.42 -0.50
N ALA A 72 1.81 -7.40 -1.30
CA ALA A 72 2.57 -6.16 -1.26
C ALA A 72 1.66 -4.95 -1.07
N TYR A 73 2.24 -3.90 -0.52
CA TYR A 73 1.67 -2.57 -0.43
C TYR A 73 2.53 -1.60 -1.23
N VAL A 74 1.88 -0.78 -2.05
CA VAL A 74 2.51 0.29 -2.83
C VAL A 74 1.84 1.60 -2.43
N ARG A 75 2.62 2.61 -2.06
CA ARG A 75 2.16 3.97 -1.77
C ARG A 75 2.55 4.89 -2.91
N PHE A 76 1.61 5.74 -3.31
CA PHE A 76 1.82 6.79 -4.30
C PHE A 76 2.02 8.15 -3.62
N SER A 77 2.40 9.17 -4.39
CA SER A 77 2.54 10.52 -3.87
C SER A 77 1.18 11.21 -3.75
N THR A 78 0.22 10.82 -4.60
CA THR A 78 -1.11 11.43 -4.67
C THR A 78 -2.22 10.38 -4.70
N GLU A 79 -3.46 10.82 -4.45
CA GLU A 79 -4.65 9.99 -4.60
C GLU A 79 -4.87 9.56 -6.06
N ASP A 80 -4.76 10.50 -6.99
CA ASP A 80 -5.03 10.27 -8.41
C ASP A 80 -4.12 9.21 -9.01
N GLU A 81 -2.83 9.19 -8.66
CA GLU A 81 -1.88 8.15 -9.09
C GLU A 81 -2.30 6.75 -8.61
N ALA A 82 -2.75 6.64 -7.35
CA ALA A 82 -3.22 5.36 -6.80
C ALA A 82 -4.53 4.90 -7.47
N ASP A 83 -5.40 5.85 -7.80
CA ASP A 83 -6.68 5.60 -8.45
C ASP A 83 -6.50 5.18 -9.92
N MET A 84 -5.63 5.88 -10.66
CA MET A 84 -5.28 5.52 -12.04
C MET A 84 -4.64 4.14 -12.12
N ALA A 85 -3.75 3.83 -11.17
CA ALA A 85 -3.16 2.51 -11.08
C ALA A 85 -4.23 1.44 -10.84
N GLU A 86 -5.14 1.59 -9.85
CA GLU A 86 -6.24 0.62 -9.63
C GLU A 86 -7.11 0.43 -10.89
N TRP A 87 -7.49 1.52 -11.55
CA TRP A 87 -8.36 1.49 -12.73
C TRP A 87 -7.72 0.89 -13.98
N SER A 88 -6.38 0.86 -14.02
CA SER A 88 -5.64 0.29 -15.15
C SER A 88 -5.48 -1.23 -15.05
N GLY A 89 -6.07 -1.86 -14.04
CA GLY A 89 -6.16 -3.32 -13.97
C GLY A 89 -6.97 -3.91 -15.13
N PRO A 90 -6.80 -5.22 -15.43
CA PRO A 90 -6.00 -6.20 -14.70
C PRO A 90 -4.49 -5.99 -14.85
N HIS A 91 -3.74 -6.22 -13.76
CA HIS A 91 -2.28 -6.10 -13.77
C HIS A 91 -1.62 -7.48 -13.81
N TYR A 92 -0.45 -7.53 -14.44
CA TYR A 92 0.35 -8.75 -14.60
C TYR A 92 1.76 -8.53 -14.06
N ILE A 93 2.02 -9.04 -12.85
CA ILE A 93 3.29 -8.83 -12.13
C ILE A 93 3.87 -10.20 -11.77
N GLY A 94 4.52 -10.85 -12.75
CA GLY A 94 4.98 -12.23 -12.61
C GLY A 94 3.83 -13.26 -12.54
N GLY A 95 2.63 -12.87 -12.96
CA GLY A 95 1.39 -13.64 -12.93
C GLY A 95 0.16 -12.74 -12.73
N ASP A 96 -1.03 -13.34 -12.69
CA ASP A 96 -2.27 -12.63 -12.35
C ASP A 96 -2.24 -12.15 -10.89
N VAL A 97 -2.49 -10.86 -10.69
CA VAL A 97 -2.56 -10.27 -9.34
C VAL A 97 -3.90 -9.56 -9.12
N GLU A 98 -4.37 -9.59 -7.87
CA GLU A 98 -5.51 -8.78 -7.43
C GLU A 98 -4.97 -7.49 -6.81
N VAL A 99 -5.35 -6.35 -7.39
CA VAL A 99 -5.00 -5.03 -6.89
C VAL A 99 -6.22 -4.40 -6.24
N ARG A 100 -6.06 -3.87 -5.02
CA ARG A 100 -7.12 -3.14 -4.31
C ARG A 100 -6.62 -1.81 -3.80
N ARG A 101 -7.43 -0.78 -3.98
CA ARG A 101 -7.22 0.53 -3.36
C ARG A 101 -7.38 0.46 -1.85
N VAL A 102 -6.41 1.07 -1.17
CA VAL A 102 -6.40 1.21 0.28
C VAL A 102 -5.92 2.58 0.71
N VAL A 103 -6.43 3.06 1.85
CA VAL A 103 -5.86 4.20 2.56
C VAL A 103 -5.26 3.73 3.89
N SER A 104 -4.21 4.42 4.32
CA SER A 104 -3.59 4.20 5.61
C SER A 104 -3.47 5.52 6.35
N PRO A 105 -4.11 5.69 7.52
CA PRO A 105 -3.88 6.85 8.36
C PRO A 105 -2.39 6.99 8.72
N LYS A 106 -1.85 8.19 8.58
CA LYS A 106 -0.53 8.54 9.10
C LYS A 106 -0.62 8.59 10.61
N VAL A 107 0.17 7.77 11.29
CA VAL A 107 0.31 7.86 12.74
C VAL A 107 1.31 8.99 13.00
N SER A 108 0.82 10.19 13.35
CA SER A 108 1.66 11.22 13.94
C SER A 108 2.17 10.67 15.29
N VAL A 109 3.47 10.41 15.38
CA VAL A 109 4.09 10.14 16.68
C VAL A 109 4.16 11.50 17.38
N THR A 110 3.19 11.79 18.24
CA THR A 110 3.37 12.86 19.23
C THR A 110 4.50 12.39 20.14
N PRO A 111 5.62 13.14 20.26
CA PRO A 111 6.58 12.88 21.32
C PRO A 111 5.84 13.08 22.63
N GLU A 112 5.69 12.02 23.43
CA GLU A 112 5.29 12.18 24.82
C GLU A 112 6.42 12.96 25.51
N GLY A 113 6.10 14.17 25.97
CA GLY A 113 7.01 15.05 26.69
C GLY A 113 7.24 14.61 28.13
#